data_AF-A0A6P0LJ61-F1
#
_entry.id   AF-A0A6P0LJ61-F1
#
_cell.length_a   1.000
_cell.length_b   1.000
_cell.length_c   1.000
_cell.angle_alpha   90.00
_cell.angle_beta   90.00
_cell.angle_gamma   90.00
#
_symmetry.space_group_name_H-M   'P 1'
#
loop_
_entity.id
_entity.type
_entity.pdbx_description
1 polymer ?
#
loop_
_entity_poly.entity_id
_entity_poly.type
_entity_poly.pdbx_seq_one_letter_code
_entity_poly.pdbx_strand_id
1 'polypeptide(L)'
;MVKKYSQLADLEALTLTVHDQTVRAYLEESIASYSVGAYRSAIVSIWTAVVYDLYQKVRYLDEQYGDKAAKICIESIDKIRKSPDKKQVSTWERTILKDGYEKIKMFTLTEYEHLERIQQDRHRCAHPVLDSDGFLFQPSPELTRSHIRTAVDVLFSQPAIIGKAAIHALERDVETSVYFPNKLEDVRKALKNRHILFTSNKYRVNLFKFCLKKILYLELNNPEFINRYILVFNVLLDEDRGNFESIDREVIVRIFDKAKEERYKFIVELFNIAESLWNDSPDYFKGKFKTFIKESATNEEKVRVLILPELEEELSKDLESLSVDKEQYKHLISLIVGLNTDRIKRIEKFIKQIIRHNIDLYCQSNSWEQGKINAKYFIVPIINLLKEDDINYLLEQAVIQQEDNRHDQLSRTTDLMINLFDETINELPDTIKSWENFIAKKRYKNWKNLEELDQKIANYYSSPF
;
A
#
# COMPACT_ATOMS: atom_id res chain seq x y z
N MET A 1 -12.54 19.03 2.31
CA MET A 1 -11.80 19.72 1.23
C MET A 1 -12.77 20.62 0.47
N VAL A 2 -12.56 21.94 0.43
CA VAL A 2 -13.38 22.83 -0.41
C VAL A 2 -13.17 22.41 -1.86
N LYS A 3 -14.21 21.95 -2.57
CA LYS A 3 -14.17 21.73 -4.02
C LYS A 3 -13.65 23.02 -4.64
N LYS A 4 -12.37 23.07 -5.06
CA LYS A 4 -11.87 24.19 -5.86
C LYS A 4 -12.75 24.27 -7.10
N TYR A 5 -13.50 25.36 -7.24
CA TYR A 5 -14.29 25.60 -8.42
C TYR A 5 -13.36 25.56 -9.63
N SER A 6 -13.72 24.75 -10.62
CA SER A 6 -12.99 24.66 -11.87
C SER A 6 -12.96 26.03 -12.54
N GLN A 7 -11.77 26.59 -12.74
CA GLN A 7 -11.60 27.82 -13.51
C GLN A 7 -11.81 27.57 -15.02
N LEU A 8 -11.99 28.63 -15.79
CA LEU A 8 -12.06 28.56 -17.24
C LEU A 8 -10.73 27.99 -17.76
N ALA A 9 -10.77 26.80 -18.38
CA ALA A 9 -9.58 26.18 -18.95
C ALA A 9 -9.25 26.81 -20.31
N ASP A 10 -7.97 27.02 -20.58
CA ASP A 10 -7.42 27.35 -21.90
C ASP A 10 -7.60 26.12 -22.82
N LEU A 11 -8.22 26.31 -24.00
CA LEU A 11 -8.58 25.19 -24.89
C LEU A 11 -7.33 24.60 -25.57
N GLU A 12 -6.39 25.46 -25.93
CA GLU A 12 -5.11 25.08 -26.50
C GLU A 12 -4.30 24.28 -25.47
N ALA A 13 -4.30 24.69 -24.20
CA ALA A 13 -3.65 23.93 -23.13
C ALA A 13 -4.26 22.54 -22.91
N LEU A 14 -5.57 22.36 -23.14
CA LEU A 14 -6.23 21.06 -23.03
C LEU A 14 -5.70 20.03 -24.04
N THR A 15 -5.20 20.45 -25.21
CA THR A 15 -4.65 19.55 -26.22
C THR A 15 -3.45 18.74 -25.70
N LEU A 16 -2.69 19.30 -24.74
CA LEU A 16 -1.54 18.66 -24.11
C LEU A 16 -1.92 17.45 -23.25
N THR A 17 -3.18 17.38 -22.81
CA THR A 17 -3.70 16.27 -21.99
C THR A 17 -4.16 15.07 -22.83
N VAL A 18 -4.33 15.24 -24.13
CA VAL A 18 -4.79 14.20 -25.05
C VAL A 18 -3.60 13.43 -25.57
N HIS A 19 -3.56 12.11 -25.36
CA HIS A 19 -2.40 11.29 -25.74
C HIS A 19 -2.42 10.82 -27.20
N ASP A 20 -3.59 10.47 -27.74
CA ASP A 20 -3.72 10.00 -29.12
C ASP A 20 -3.56 11.18 -30.09
N GLN A 21 -2.57 11.07 -30.98
CA GLN A 21 -2.23 12.14 -31.94
C GLN A 21 -3.37 12.43 -32.93
N THR A 22 -4.14 11.41 -33.31
CA THR A 22 -5.25 11.56 -34.25
C THR A 22 -6.44 12.23 -33.57
N VAL A 23 -6.75 11.84 -32.33
CA VAL A 23 -7.77 12.51 -31.50
C VAL A 23 -7.38 13.97 -31.26
N ARG A 24 -6.10 14.23 -30.96
CA ARG A 24 -5.58 15.59 -30.79
C ARG A 24 -5.75 16.43 -32.05
N ALA A 25 -5.46 15.89 -33.23
CA ALA A 25 -5.64 16.61 -34.49
C ALA A 25 -7.11 17.01 -34.73
N TYR A 26 -8.08 16.13 -34.46
CA TYR A 26 -9.50 16.49 -34.56
C TYR A 26 -9.93 17.50 -33.48
N LEU A 27 -9.37 17.42 -32.27
CA LEU A 27 -9.60 18.43 -31.23
C LEU A 27 -9.07 19.81 -31.67
N GLU A 28 -7.87 19.87 -32.26
CA GLU A 28 -7.27 21.09 -32.79
C GLU A 28 -8.11 21.70 -33.92
N GLU A 29 -8.67 20.86 -34.81
CA GLU A 29 -9.61 21.31 -35.85
C GLU A 29 -10.89 21.92 -35.24
N SER A 30 -11.42 21.31 -34.19
CA SER A 30 -12.57 21.83 -33.45
C SER A 30 -12.26 23.18 -32.80
N ILE A 31 -11.09 23.32 -32.17
CA ILE A 31 -10.62 24.57 -31.55
C ILE A 31 -10.41 25.66 -32.61
N ALA A 32 -9.81 25.33 -33.77
CA ALA A 32 -9.64 26.27 -34.87
C ALA A 32 -10.99 26.75 -35.44
N SER A 33 -11.96 25.84 -35.57
CA SER A 33 -13.32 26.20 -35.98
C SER A 33 -14.01 27.09 -34.94
N TYR A 34 -13.80 26.81 -33.65
CA TYR A 34 -14.34 27.61 -32.56
C TYR A 34 -13.76 29.03 -32.54
N SER A 35 -12.44 29.18 -32.73
CA SER A 35 -11.76 30.48 -32.65
C SER A 35 -12.19 31.47 -33.75
N VAL A 36 -12.60 30.96 -34.91
CA VAL A 36 -13.14 31.76 -36.03
C VAL A 36 -14.66 31.94 -35.99
N GLY A 37 -15.34 31.46 -34.94
CA GLY A 37 -16.80 31.57 -34.79
C GLY A 37 -17.62 30.54 -35.57
N ALA A 38 -16.99 29.52 -36.15
CA ALA A 38 -17.65 28.43 -36.86
C ALA A 38 -18.15 27.34 -35.90
N TYR A 39 -19.06 27.71 -35.00
CA TYR A 39 -19.50 26.87 -33.87
C TYR A 39 -20.19 25.56 -34.29
N ARG A 40 -20.96 25.58 -35.38
CA ARG A 40 -21.57 24.36 -35.94
C ARG A 40 -20.49 23.37 -36.39
N SER A 41 -19.48 23.85 -37.10
CA SER A 41 -18.35 23.04 -37.58
C SER A 41 -17.51 22.51 -36.41
N ALA A 42 -17.27 23.34 -35.39
CA ALA A 42 -16.57 22.93 -34.19
C ALA A 42 -17.26 21.75 -33.48
N ILE A 43 -18.59 21.79 -33.34
CA ILE A 43 -19.38 20.69 -32.74
C ILE A 43 -19.35 19.42 -33.61
N VAL A 44 -19.36 19.57 -34.95
CA VAL A 44 -19.23 18.41 -35.84
C VAL A 44 -17.86 17.76 -35.69
N SER A 45 -16.79 18.56 -35.64
CA SER A 45 -15.41 18.07 -35.50
C SER A 45 -15.16 17.42 -34.13
N ILE A 46 -15.64 18.01 -33.02
CA ILE A 46 -15.45 17.40 -31.69
C ILE A 46 -16.14 16.05 -31.56
N TRP A 47 -17.32 15.89 -32.17
CA TRP A 47 -18.03 14.62 -32.13
C TRP A 47 -17.34 13.54 -32.98
N THR A 48 -16.72 13.92 -34.11
CA THR A 48 -15.84 13.02 -34.88
C THR A 48 -14.69 12.50 -34.00
N ALA A 49 -14.06 13.38 -33.22
CA ALA A 49 -13.03 12.99 -32.27
C ALA A 49 -13.57 12.03 -31.19
N VAL A 50 -14.77 12.28 -30.64
CA VAL A 50 -15.45 11.40 -29.67
C VAL A 50 -15.63 9.99 -30.21
N VAL A 51 -16.19 9.86 -31.41
CA VAL A 51 -16.47 8.56 -32.03
C VAL A 51 -15.17 7.79 -32.33
N TYR A 52 -14.16 8.50 -32.84
CA TYR A 52 -12.86 7.90 -33.12
C TYR A 52 -12.16 7.41 -31.83
N ASP A 53 -12.10 8.24 -30.79
CA ASP A 53 -11.47 7.86 -29.52
C ASP A 53 -12.21 6.69 -28.87
N LEU A 54 -13.56 6.71 -28.85
CA LEU A 54 -14.36 5.57 -28.39
C LEU A 54 -14.00 4.28 -29.13
N TYR A 55 -13.92 4.33 -30.46
CA TYR A 55 -13.57 3.16 -31.27
C TYR A 55 -12.18 2.62 -30.91
N GLN A 56 -11.18 3.49 -30.85
CA GLN A 56 -9.81 3.10 -30.52
C GLN A 56 -9.73 2.47 -29.13
N LYS A 57 -10.43 3.03 -28.15
CA LYS A 57 -10.45 2.52 -26.78
C LYS A 57 -11.18 1.20 -26.65
N VAL A 58 -12.34 1.05 -27.31
CA VAL A 58 -13.07 -0.23 -27.35
C VAL A 58 -12.23 -1.30 -28.05
N ARG A 59 -11.55 -0.96 -29.14
CA ARG A 59 -10.66 -1.89 -29.85
C ARG A 59 -9.48 -2.31 -28.96
N TYR A 60 -8.88 -1.37 -28.24
CA TYR A 60 -7.81 -1.65 -27.28
C TYR A 60 -8.28 -2.59 -26.17
N LEU A 61 -9.50 -2.42 -25.66
CA LEU A 61 -10.09 -3.31 -24.65
C LEU A 61 -10.28 -4.75 -25.15
N ASP A 62 -10.66 -4.93 -26.40
CA ASP A 62 -10.73 -6.25 -27.04
C ASP A 62 -9.32 -6.85 -27.23
N GLU A 63 -8.44 -6.14 -27.94
CA GLU A 63 -7.12 -6.66 -28.34
C GLU A 63 -6.20 -6.94 -27.13
N GLN A 64 -6.20 -6.07 -26.12
CA GLN A 64 -5.27 -6.18 -24.99
C GLN A 64 -5.83 -6.93 -23.79
N TYR A 65 -7.15 -6.90 -23.57
CA TYR A 65 -7.78 -7.47 -22.37
C TYR A 65 -8.81 -8.56 -22.64
N GLY A 66 -9.07 -8.88 -23.92
CA GLY A 66 -10.05 -9.88 -24.32
C GLY A 66 -11.46 -9.58 -23.79
N ASP A 67 -11.81 -8.30 -23.66
CA ASP A 67 -13.12 -7.92 -23.13
C ASP A 67 -14.25 -8.40 -24.05
N LYS A 68 -15.12 -9.28 -23.54
CA LYS A 68 -16.20 -9.89 -24.34
C LYS A 68 -17.19 -8.85 -24.87
N ALA A 69 -17.51 -7.81 -24.10
CA ALA A 69 -18.43 -6.78 -24.52
C ALA A 69 -17.80 -5.89 -25.58
N ALA A 70 -16.51 -5.55 -25.43
CA ALA A 70 -15.73 -4.84 -26.42
C ALA A 70 -15.63 -5.62 -27.74
N LYS A 71 -15.33 -6.92 -27.67
CA LYS A 71 -15.26 -7.81 -28.84
C LYS A 71 -16.57 -7.83 -29.62
N ILE A 72 -17.70 -8.03 -28.93
CA ILE A 72 -19.03 -8.00 -29.57
C ILE A 72 -19.30 -6.63 -30.21
N CYS A 73 -18.89 -5.55 -29.55
CA CYS A 73 -19.00 -4.20 -30.11
C CYS A 73 -18.17 -4.08 -31.40
N ILE A 74 -16.88 -4.41 -31.39
CA ILE A 74 -16.01 -4.35 -32.57
C ILE A 74 -16.53 -5.23 -33.72
N GLU A 75 -16.94 -6.47 -33.44
CA GLU A 75 -17.52 -7.36 -34.45
C GLU A 75 -18.79 -6.76 -35.08
N SER A 76 -19.60 -6.04 -34.31
CA SER A 76 -20.79 -5.35 -34.83
C SER A 76 -20.40 -4.17 -35.75
N ILE A 77 -19.33 -3.45 -35.40
CA ILE A 77 -18.81 -2.33 -36.18
C ILE A 77 -18.22 -2.82 -37.51
N ASP A 78 -17.45 -3.90 -37.47
CA ASP A 78 -16.86 -4.49 -38.67
C ASP A 78 -17.91 -5.04 -39.64
N LYS A 79 -19.01 -5.60 -39.12
CA LYS A 79 -20.17 -5.98 -39.94
C LYS A 79 -20.79 -4.78 -40.65
N ILE A 80 -20.93 -3.65 -39.95
CA ILE A 80 -21.46 -2.40 -40.52
C ILE A 80 -20.50 -1.84 -41.58
N ARG A 81 -19.19 -1.82 -41.34
CA ARG A 81 -18.19 -1.31 -42.30
C ARG A 81 -18.14 -2.11 -43.61
N LYS A 82 -18.41 -3.42 -43.54
CA LYS A 82 -18.46 -4.31 -44.72
C LYS A 82 -19.78 -4.21 -45.49
N SER A 83 -20.78 -3.51 -44.96
CA SER A 83 -22.08 -3.35 -45.59
C SER A 83 -22.09 -2.16 -46.57
N PRO A 84 -22.72 -2.29 -47.76
CA PRO A 84 -22.79 -1.21 -48.75
C PRO A 84 -23.77 -0.08 -48.36
N ASP A 85 -24.56 -0.21 -47.30
CA ASP A 85 -25.57 0.77 -46.89
C ASP A 85 -24.98 1.89 -46.00
N LYS A 86 -24.85 3.09 -46.57
CA LYS A 86 -24.36 4.29 -45.88
C LYS A 86 -25.23 4.71 -44.67
N LYS A 87 -26.50 4.27 -44.58
CA LYS A 87 -27.34 4.53 -43.39
C LYS A 87 -26.80 3.81 -42.15
N GLN A 88 -26.13 2.67 -42.32
CA GLN A 88 -25.61 1.88 -41.21
C GLN A 88 -24.41 2.54 -40.52
N VAL A 89 -23.65 3.37 -41.25
CA VAL A 89 -22.51 4.15 -40.69
C VAL A 89 -23.00 5.19 -39.68
N SER A 90 -24.11 5.88 -39.95
CA SER A 90 -24.72 6.83 -38.99
C SER A 90 -25.35 6.12 -37.79
N THR A 91 -25.83 4.89 -37.97
CA THR A 91 -26.34 4.06 -36.86
C THR A 91 -25.21 3.69 -35.90
N TRP A 92 -24.05 3.28 -36.43
CA TRP A 92 -22.87 2.97 -35.62
C TRP A 92 -22.42 4.14 -34.73
N GLU A 93 -22.34 5.34 -35.32
CA GLU A 93 -22.00 6.58 -34.62
C GLU A 93 -22.87 6.79 -33.36
N ARG A 94 -24.15 6.40 -33.44
CA ARG A 94 -25.08 6.48 -32.31
C ARG A 94 -24.90 5.35 -31.31
N THR A 95 -24.69 4.14 -31.80
CA THR A 95 -24.66 2.94 -30.97
C THR A 95 -23.37 2.82 -30.16
N ILE A 96 -22.22 3.30 -30.65
CA ILE A 96 -20.94 3.12 -29.95
C ILE A 96 -20.90 3.81 -28.58
N LEU A 97 -21.46 5.01 -28.45
CA LEU A 97 -21.54 5.71 -27.17
C LEU A 97 -22.46 4.96 -26.19
N LYS A 98 -23.62 4.51 -26.68
CA LYS A 98 -24.57 3.74 -25.88
C LYS A 98 -23.99 2.40 -25.43
N ASP A 99 -23.34 1.66 -26.32
CA ASP A 99 -22.68 0.39 -26.01
C ASP A 99 -21.51 0.58 -25.04
N GLY A 100 -20.74 1.67 -25.22
CA GLY A 100 -19.69 2.10 -24.30
C GLY A 100 -20.21 2.28 -22.87
N TYR A 101 -21.40 2.86 -22.71
CA TYR A 101 -22.06 3.02 -21.41
C TYR A 101 -22.74 1.74 -20.90
N GLU A 102 -23.63 1.13 -21.68
CA GLU A 102 -24.51 0.06 -21.22
C GLU A 102 -23.81 -1.30 -21.15
N LYS A 103 -22.94 -1.61 -22.12
CA LYS A 103 -22.31 -2.93 -22.25
C LYS A 103 -20.90 -2.94 -21.68
N ILE A 104 -20.08 -1.96 -22.08
CA ILE A 104 -18.64 -1.90 -21.75
C ILE A 104 -18.41 -1.18 -20.40
N LYS A 105 -19.38 -0.40 -19.93
CA LYS A 105 -19.33 0.32 -18.62
C LYS A 105 -18.16 1.31 -18.52
N MET A 106 -17.86 2.00 -19.61
CA MET A 106 -16.80 3.01 -19.69
C MET A 106 -17.17 4.32 -18.97
N PHE A 107 -18.46 4.63 -18.83
CA PHE A 107 -18.92 5.92 -18.29
C PHE A 107 -19.83 5.76 -17.07
N THR A 108 -19.81 6.75 -16.18
CA THR A 108 -20.93 6.99 -15.27
C THR A 108 -22.14 7.54 -16.04
N LEU A 109 -23.33 7.50 -15.44
CA LEU A 109 -24.54 8.05 -16.06
C LEU A 109 -24.37 9.53 -16.46
N THR A 110 -23.81 10.35 -15.57
CA THR A 110 -23.58 11.77 -15.83
C THR A 110 -22.60 12.00 -16.98
N GLU A 111 -21.50 11.23 -17.03
CA GLU A 111 -20.52 11.31 -18.12
C GLU A 111 -21.14 10.89 -19.46
N TYR A 112 -21.98 9.84 -19.46
CA TYR A 112 -22.74 9.42 -20.64
C TYR A 112 -23.70 10.53 -21.13
N GLU A 113 -24.51 11.10 -20.24
CA GLU A 113 -25.46 12.16 -20.59
C GLU A 113 -24.76 13.41 -21.13
N HIS A 114 -23.56 13.73 -20.65
CA HIS A 114 -22.76 14.83 -21.18
C HIS A 114 -22.31 14.58 -22.61
N LEU A 115 -21.79 13.38 -22.91
CA LEU A 115 -21.40 13.00 -24.28
C LEU A 115 -22.62 12.85 -25.21
N GLU A 116 -23.75 12.39 -24.68
CA GLU A 116 -25.01 12.27 -25.44
C GLU A 116 -25.53 13.65 -25.87
N ARG A 117 -25.37 14.69 -25.05
CA ARG A 117 -25.70 16.07 -25.46
C ARG A 117 -24.85 16.54 -26.65
N ILE A 118 -23.55 16.22 -26.68
CA ILE A 118 -22.69 16.53 -27.83
C ILE A 118 -23.22 15.85 -29.10
N GLN A 119 -23.62 14.57 -29.00
CA GLN A 119 -24.23 13.83 -30.12
C GLN A 119 -25.50 14.50 -30.64
N GLN A 120 -26.39 14.90 -29.74
CA GLN A 120 -27.66 15.56 -30.08
C GLN A 120 -27.43 16.90 -30.80
N ASP A 121 -26.53 17.73 -30.28
CA ASP A 121 -26.21 19.02 -30.90
C ASP A 121 -25.45 18.86 -32.20
N ARG A 122 -24.58 17.84 -32.33
CA ARG A 122 -23.99 17.47 -33.62
C ARG A 122 -25.05 17.12 -34.63
N HIS A 123 -26.07 16.35 -34.25
CA HIS A 123 -27.18 16.01 -35.16
C HIS A 123 -27.88 17.27 -35.68
N ARG A 124 -28.13 18.25 -34.80
CA ARG A 124 -28.71 19.56 -35.17
C ARG A 124 -27.78 20.40 -36.05
N CYS A 125 -26.47 20.32 -35.85
CA CYS A 125 -25.47 21.05 -36.64
C CYS A 125 -25.25 20.45 -38.03
N ALA A 126 -25.33 19.12 -38.16
CA ALA A 126 -25.05 18.40 -39.41
C ALA A 126 -26.28 18.31 -40.34
N HIS A 127 -27.49 18.28 -39.78
CA HIS A 127 -28.73 18.22 -40.57
C HIS A 127 -29.40 19.60 -40.64
N PRO A 128 -29.87 20.04 -41.82
CA PRO A 128 -30.50 21.34 -41.99
C PRO A 128 -31.97 21.31 -41.52
N VAL A 129 -32.18 20.99 -40.24
CA VAL A 129 -33.51 21.07 -39.62
C VAL A 129 -33.74 22.51 -39.21
N LEU A 130 -34.79 23.12 -39.77
CA LEU A 130 -35.21 24.47 -39.44
C LEU A 130 -36.10 24.44 -38.19
N ASP A 131 -35.96 25.44 -37.34
CA ASP A 131 -36.89 25.68 -36.24
C ASP A 131 -38.22 26.29 -36.75
N SER A 132 -39.13 26.61 -35.82
CA SER A 132 -40.43 27.23 -36.13
C SER A 132 -40.33 28.53 -36.90
N ASP A 133 -39.19 29.22 -36.79
CA ASP A 133 -38.93 30.53 -37.36
C ASP A 133 -38.08 30.45 -38.64
N GLY A 134 -37.77 29.23 -39.10
CA GLY A 134 -37.02 29.00 -40.34
C GLY A 134 -35.51 29.14 -40.18
N PHE A 135 -34.98 29.20 -38.96
CA PHE A 135 -33.55 29.29 -38.70
C PHE A 135 -32.93 27.92 -38.45
N LEU A 136 -31.67 27.79 -38.85
CA LEU A 136 -30.86 26.64 -38.51
C LEU A 136 -30.36 26.77 -37.06
N PHE A 137 -30.21 25.65 -36.38
CA PHE A 137 -29.63 25.62 -35.04
C PHE A 137 -28.25 26.31 -34.98
N GLN A 138 -28.14 27.38 -34.21
CA GLN A 138 -26.91 28.14 -34.04
C GLN A 138 -26.42 28.01 -32.58
N PRO A 139 -25.45 27.14 -32.29
CA PRO A 139 -24.91 27.00 -30.94
C PRO A 139 -24.17 28.27 -30.50
N SER A 140 -24.26 28.61 -29.22
CA SER A 140 -23.51 29.73 -28.65
C SER A 140 -22.03 29.40 -28.47
N PRO A 141 -21.14 30.41 -28.39
CA PRO A 141 -19.73 30.19 -28.08
C PRO A 141 -19.53 29.39 -26.78
N GLU A 142 -20.32 29.67 -25.74
CA GLU A 142 -20.23 29.02 -24.44
C GLU A 142 -20.64 27.54 -24.52
N LEU A 143 -21.69 27.23 -25.28
CA LEU A 143 -22.13 25.85 -25.49
C LEU A 143 -21.05 25.05 -26.23
N THR A 144 -20.52 25.58 -27.32
CA THR A 144 -19.44 24.93 -28.07
C THR A 144 -18.18 24.74 -27.22
N ARG A 145 -17.78 25.75 -26.46
CA ARG A 145 -16.65 25.65 -25.52
C ARG A 145 -16.89 24.56 -24.47
N SER A 146 -18.10 24.50 -23.93
CA SER A 146 -18.50 23.48 -22.95
C SER A 146 -18.36 22.08 -23.53
N HIS A 147 -18.80 21.85 -24.78
CA HIS A 147 -18.69 20.56 -25.46
C HIS A 147 -17.23 20.15 -25.69
N ILE A 148 -16.38 21.07 -26.16
CA ILE A 148 -14.94 20.82 -26.35
C ILE A 148 -14.30 20.38 -25.03
N ARG A 149 -14.51 21.16 -23.96
CA ARG A 149 -13.96 20.85 -22.64
C ARG A 149 -14.47 19.52 -22.11
N THR A 150 -15.78 19.28 -22.21
CA THR A 150 -16.42 18.07 -21.72
C THR A 150 -15.87 16.83 -22.40
N ALA A 151 -15.67 16.86 -23.72
CA ALA A 151 -15.10 15.74 -24.46
C ALA A 151 -13.65 15.43 -24.02
N VAL A 152 -12.84 16.47 -23.77
CA VAL A 152 -11.48 16.29 -23.25
C VAL A 152 -11.50 15.68 -21.85
N ASP A 153 -12.26 16.27 -20.93
CA ASP A 153 -12.27 15.87 -19.52
C ASP A 153 -12.83 14.44 -19.34
N VAL A 154 -13.94 14.12 -20.03
CA VAL A 154 -14.64 12.84 -19.87
C VAL A 154 -13.99 11.72 -20.67
N LEU A 155 -13.43 12.02 -21.84
CA LEU A 155 -13.02 11.01 -22.80
C LEU A 155 -11.55 11.16 -23.20
N PHE A 156 -11.15 12.22 -23.91
CA PHE A 156 -9.84 12.24 -24.59
C PHE A 156 -8.62 12.21 -23.66
N SER A 157 -8.72 12.85 -22.51
CA SER A 157 -7.66 12.82 -21.47
C SER A 157 -7.64 11.52 -20.68
N GLN A 158 -8.70 10.70 -20.78
CA GLN A 158 -8.80 9.44 -20.07
C GLN A 158 -8.07 8.33 -20.87
N PRO A 159 -7.52 7.31 -20.18
CA PRO A 159 -6.92 6.17 -20.86
C PRO A 159 -8.00 5.29 -21.52
N ALA A 160 -7.59 4.31 -22.32
CA ALA A 160 -8.51 3.38 -22.96
C ALA A 160 -9.30 2.50 -21.98
N ILE A 161 -8.78 2.32 -20.77
CA ILE A 161 -9.39 1.53 -19.72
C ILE A 161 -10.08 2.49 -18.75
N ILE A 162 -11.40 2.64 -18.90
CA ILE A 162 -12.18 3.60 -18.11
C ILE A 162 -13.05 2.87 -17.09
N GLY A 163 -12.98 3.30 -15.83
CA GLY A 163 -13.95 2.92 -14.80
C GLY A 163 -13.95 1.43 -14.43
N LYS A 164 -15.13 0.78 -14.49
CA LYS A 164 -15.33 -0.60 -14.05
C LYS A 164 -14.63 -1.64 -14.93
N ALA A 165 -14.52 -1.38 -16.24
CA ALA A 165 -13.81 -2.26 -17.17
C ALA A 165 -12.35 -2.44 -16.74
N ALA A 166 -11.74 -1.38 -16.22
CA ALA A 166 -10.35 -1.39 -15.77
C ALA A 166 -10.16 -2.14 -14.44
N ILE A 167 -11.14 -2.06 -13.53
CA ILE A 167 -11.16 -2.91 -12.32
C ILE A 167 -11.26 -4.39 -12.72
N HIS A 168 -12.15 -4.73 -13.65
CA HIS A 168 -12.28 -6.10 -14.14
C HIS A 168 -11.05 -6.58 -14.91
N ALA A 169 -10.35 -5.69 -15.61
CA ALA A 169 -9.09 -6.02 -16.26
C ALA A 169 -8.00 -6.35 -15.22
N LEU A 170 -7.87 -5.54 -14.17
CA LEU A 170 -6.96 -5.82 -13.06
C LEU A 170 -7.31 -7.14 -12.37
N GLU A 171 -8.60 -7.36 -12.11
CA GLU A 171 -9.11 -8.59 -11.51
C GLU A 171 -8.75 -9.83 -12.35
N ARG A 172 -8.99 -9.79 -13.66
CA ARG A 172 -8.58 -10.87 -14.58
C ARG A 172 -7.07 -11.09 -14.56
N ASP A 173 -6.28 -10.03 -14.58
CA ASP A 173 -4.83 -10.15 -14.54
C ASP A 173 -4.36 -10.76 -13.21
N VAL A 174 -4.88 -10.32 -12.07
CA VAL A 174 -4.46 -10.81 -10.75
C VAL A 174 -4.92 -12.25 -10.50
N GLU A 175 -6.15 -12.60 -10.90
CA GLU A 175 -6.81 -13.85 -10.49
C GLU A 175 -6.80 -14.93 -11.56
N THR A 176 -6.77 -14.56 -12.85
CA THR A 176 -6.88 -15.53 -13.95
C THR A 176 -5.54 -15.75 -14.66
N SER A 177 -4.65 -14.76 -14.66
CA SER A 177 -3.36 -14.91 -15.33
C SER A 177 -2.42 -15.80 -14.51
N VAL A 178 -2.07 -16.95 -15.09
CA VAL A 178 -1.02 -17.84 -14.56
C VAL A 178 0.34 -17.13 -14.51
N TYR A 179 0.51 -16.09 -15.33
CA TYR A 179 1.76 -15.35 -15.46
C TYR A 179 1.79 -14.07 -14.62
N PHE A 180 0.76 -13.82 -13.78
CA PHE A 180 0.81 -12.65 -12.90
C PHE A 180 1.90 -12.84 -11.85
N PRO A 181 2.82 -11.88 -11.72
CA PRO A 181 3.98 -12.02 -10.85
C PRO A 181 3.61 -12.02 -9.37
N ASN A 182 4.43 -12.72 -8.58
CA ASN A 182 4.32 -12.80 -7.12
C ASN A 182 5.45 -12.02 -6.40
N LYS A 183 6.19 -11.19 -7.12
CA LYS A 183 7.29 -10.34 -6.59
C LYS A 183 6.98 -8.89 -6.87
N LEU A 184 7.26 -8.03 -5.89
CA LEU A 184 6.92 -6.60 -5.93
C LEU A 184 7.43 -5.89 -7.19
N GLU A 185 8.71 -6.10 -7.55
CA GLU A 185 9.33 -5.47 -8.72
C GLU A 185 8.71 -5.91 -10.06
N ASP A 186 8.32 -7.17 -10.16
CA ASP A 186 7.70 -7.70 -11.37
C ASP A 186 6.24 -7.26 -11.47
N VAL A 187 5.51 -7.19 -10.33
CA VAL A 187 4.18 -6.58 -10.24
C VAL A 187 4.23 -5.11 -10.65
N ARG A 188 5.25 -4.37 -10.21
CA ARG A 188 5.45 -2.96 -10.61
C ARG A 188 5.57 -2.83 -12.13
N LYS A 189 6.37 -3.68 -12.79
CA LYS A 189 6.50 -3.69 -14.26
C LYS A 189 5.19 -4.05 -14.95
N ALA A 190 4.50 -5.08 -14.47
CA ALA A 190 3.22 -5.52 -15.03
C ALA A 190 2.14 -4.44 -14.93
N LEU A 191 2.05 -3.76 -13.78
CA LEU A 191 1.09 -2.70 -13.54
C LEU A 191 1.43 -1.42 -14.29
N LYS A 192 2.70 -0.99 -14.37
CA LYS A 192 3.07 0.20 -15.16
C LYS A 192 2.61 0.04 -16.61
N ASN A 193 2.96 -1.07 -17.25
CA ASN A 193 2.67 -1.25 -18.67
C ASN A 193 1.17 -1.39 -19.01
N ARG A 194 0.29 -1.72 -18.04
CA ARG A 194 -1.12 -2.05 -18.31
C ARG A 194 -2.18 -1.34 -17.48
N HIS A 195 -1.90 -0.90 -16.25
CA HIS A 195 -2.94 -0.47 -15.30
C HIS A 195 -2.67 0.90 -14.66
N ILE A 196 -1.41 1.27 -14.44
CA ILE A 196 -1.03 2.48 -13.69
C ILE A 196 -0.74 3.66 -14.63
N LEU A 197 -0.19 3.41 -15.82
CA LEU A 197 0.14 4.48 -16.74
C LEU A 197 -1.15 5.09 -17.34
N PHE A 198 -1.30 6.41 -17.14
CA PHE A 198 -2.31 7.30 -17.74
C PHE A 198 -3.72 7.31 -17.14
N THR A 199 -3.89 7.06 -15.84
CA THR A 199 -5.23 7.06 -15.22
C THR A 199 -5.54 8.34 -14.43
N SER A 200 -6.81 8.78 -14.46
CA SER A 200 -7.27 9.92 -13.66
C SER A 200 -7.25 9.63 -12.15
N ASN A 201 -7.09 10.68 -11.34
CA ASN A 201 -7.10 10.59 -9.87
C ASN A 201 -8.31 9.80 -9.32
N LYS A 202 -9.50 10.04 -9.90
CA LYS A 202 -10.75 9.34 -9.55
C LYS A 202 -10.64 7.82 -9.75
N TYR A 203 -9.94 7.38 -10.78
CA TYR A 203 -9.73 5.96 -11.03
C TYR A 203 -8.74 5.34 -10.05
N ARG A 204 -7.61 6.00 -9.78
CA ARG A 204 -6.60 5.51 -8.83
C ARG A 204 -7.17 5.35 -7.42
N VAL A 205 -7.98 6.31 -6.98
CA VAL A 205 -8.79 6.21 -5.74
C VAL A 205 -9.68 4.97 -5.75
N ASN A 206 -10.33 4.64 -6.87
CA ASN A 206 -11.18 3.47 -6.98
C ASN A 206 -10.39 2.15 -7.00
N LEU A 207 -9.17 2.14 -7.54
CA LEU A 207 -8.27 0.98 -7.48
C LEU A 207 -7.87 0.65 -6.05
N PHE A 208 -7.48 1.65 -5.25
CA PHE A 208 -7.21 1.46 -3.83
C PHE A 208 -8.42 0.86 -3.11
N LYS A 209 -9.61 1.44 -3.31
CA LYS A 209 -10.87 0.93 -2.74
C LYS A 209 -11.15 -0.51 -3.17
N PHE A 210 -10.85 -0.86 -4.43
CA PHE A 210 -11.05 -2.22 -4.93
C PHE A 210 -10.09 -3.22 -4.29
N CYS A 211 -8.79 -2.90 -4.23
CA CYS A 211 -7.77 -3.73 -3.60
C CYS A 211 -8.11 -3.96 -2.11
N LEU A 212 -8.48 -2.90 -1.38
CA LEU A 212 -8.90 -3.02 0.02
C LEU A 212 -10.06 -4.01 0.17
N LYS A 213 -11.09 -3.93 -0.67
CA LYS A 213 -12.22 -4.86 -0.62
C LYS A 213 -11.81 -6.31 -0.91
N LYS A 214 -10.97 -6.54 -1.93
CA LYS A 214 -10.43 -7.88 -2.27
C LYS A 214 -9.60 -8.48 -1.15
N ILE A 215 -8.82 -7.65 -0.45
CA ILE A 215 -8.03 -8.07 0.72
C ILE A 215 -8.94 -8.39 1.91
N LEU A 216 -9.85 -7.48 2.26
CA LEU A 216 -10.60 -7.50 3.51
C LEU A 216 -11.78 -8.47 3.51
N TYR A 217 -12.52 -8.64 2.39
CA TYR A 217 -13.79 -9.37 2.45
C TYR A 217 -14.35 -9.96 1.14
N LEU A 218 -13.94 -9.46 -0.02
CA LEU A 218 -14.55 -9.82 -1.30
C LEU A 218 -14.05 -11.20 -1.80
N GLU A 219 -14.98 -12.04 -2.26
CA GLU A 219 -14.77 -13.36 -2.90
C GLU A 219 -14.03 -14.45 -2.08
N LEU A 220 -13.82 -15.63 -2.70
CA LEU A 220 -13.31 -16.85 -2.06
C LEU A 220 -11.85 -16.69 -1.61
N ASN A 221 -11.52 -17.33 -0.48
CA ASN A 221 -10.22 -17.27 0.19
C ASN A 221 -9.13 -18.02 -0.61
N ASN A 222 -8.69 -17.47 -1.74
CA ASN A 222 -7.43 -17.87 -2.34
C ASN A 222 -6.29 -16.98 -1.78
N PRO A 223 -5.42 -17.51 -0.90
CA PRO A 223 -4.33 -16.73 -0.30
C PRO A 223 -3.38 -16.11 -1.32
N GLU A 224 -3.15 -16.78 -2.46
CA GLU A 224 -2.26 -16.28 -3.49
C GLU A 224 -2.80 -14.98 -4.10
N PHE A 225 -4.09 -14.95 -4.44
CA PHE A 225 -4.71 -13.76 -5.02
C PHE A 225 -4.74 -12.60 -4.03
N ILE A 226 -5.01 -12.87 -2.75
CA ILE A 226 -5.01 -11.84 -1.72
C ILE A 226 -3.60 -11.23 -1.57
N ASN A 227 -2.56 -12.08 -1.54
CA ASN A 227 -1.18 -11.62 -1.51
C ASN A 227 -0.82 -10.80 -2.75
N ARG A 228 -1.27 -11.21 -3.94
CA ARG A 228 -1.09 -10.40 -5.17
C ARG A 228 -1.78 -9.04 -5.05
N TYR A 229 -2.99 -8.97 -4.50
CA TYR A 229 -3.67 -7.69 -4.25
C TYR A 229 -2.93 -6.81 -3.21
N ILE A 230 -2.30 -7.40 -2.19
CA ILE A 230 -1.42 -6.66 -1.27
C ILE A 230 -0.23 -6.08 -2.02
N LEU A 231 0.43 -6.86 -2.90
CA LEU A 231 1.53 -6.37 -3.72
C LEU A 231 1.09 -5.24 -4.67
N VAL A 232 -0.07 -5.40 -5.30
CA VAL A 232 -0.67 -4.36 -6.15
C VAL A 232 -0.93 -3.10 -5.33
N PHE A 233 -1.52 -3.22 -4.15
CA PHE A 233 -1.77 -2.10 -3.25
C PHE A 233 -0.48 -1.38 -2.84
N ASN A 234 0.57 -2.13 -2.54
CA ASN A 234 1.89 -1.59 -2.20
C ASN A 234 2.49 -0.79 -3.38
N VAL A 235 2.47 -1.35 -4.59
CA VAL A 235 2.92 -0.63 -5.79
C VAL A 235 2.10 0.64 -6.02
N LEU A 236 0.78 0.58 -5.83
CA LEU A 236 -0.07 1.77 -5.99
C LEU A 236 0.29 2.86 -4.97
N LEU A 237 0.59 2.50 -3.72
CA LEU A 237 1.02 3.44 -2.70
C LEU A 237 2.36 4.11 -3.00
N ASP A 238 3.32 3.33 -3.50
CA ASP A 238 4.63 3.85 -3.89
C ASP A 238 4.52 4.89 -5.02
N GLU A 239 3.64 4.65 -5.99
CA GLU A 239 3.51 5.52 -7.17
C GLU A 239 2.53 6.69 -6.93
N ASP A 240 1.54 6.54 -6.03
CA ASP A 240 0.49 7.55 -5.82
C ASP A 240 -0.11 7.57 -4.42
N ARG A 241 0.74 7.88 -3.44
CA ARG A 241 0.32 8.06 -2.05
C ARG A 241 -0.73 9.16 -1.88
N GLY A 242 -0.63 10.25 -2.64
CA GLY A 242 -1.54 11.40 -2.52
C GLY A 242 -2.99 11.05 -2.81
N ASN A 243 -3.26 10.21 -3.82
CA ASN A 243 -4.62 9.75 -4.08
C ASN A 243 -5.13 8.77 -3.02
N PHE A 244 -4.27 7.95 -2.42
CA PHE A 244 -4.68 7.12 -1.28
C PHE A 244 -5.08 7.96 -0.07
N GLU A 245 -4.27 8.95 0.30
CA GLU A 245 -4.55 9.87 1.41
C GLU A 245 -5.79 10.75 1.16
N SER A 246 -6.22 10.91 -0.10
CA SER A 246 -7.45 11.62 -0.45
C SER A 246 -8.74 10.84 -0.20
N ILE A 247 -8.65 9.55 0.15
CA ILE A 247 -9.83 8.72 0.40
C ILE A 247 -10.50 9.14 1.71
N ASP A 248 -11.80 9.47 1.65
CA ASP A 248 -12.57 9.81 2.86
C ASP A 248 -12.54 8.67 3.90
N ARG A 249 -12.21 9.03 5.15
CA ARG A 249 -12.16 8.09 6.29
C ARG A 249 -13.44 7.26 6.44
N GLU A 250 -14.61 7.87 6.25
CA GLU A 250 -15.91 7.17 6.28
C GLU A 250 -16.04 6.06 5.23
N VAL A 251 -15.33 6.17 4.10
CA VAL A 251 -15.29 5.10 3.10
C VAL A 251 -14.40 3.96 3.60
N ILE A 252 -13.26 4.26 4.21
CA ILE A 252 -12.35 3.24 4.78
C ILE A 252 -13.08 2.48 5.89
N VAL A 253 -13.72 3.19 6.83
CA VAL A 253 -14.52 2.59 7.92
C VAL A 253 -15.55 1.61 7.36
N ARG A 254 -16.36 2.02 6.37
CA ARG A 254 -17.38 1.15 5.75
C ARG A 254 -16.81 -0.09 5.04
N ILE A 255 -15.56 -0.04 4.59
CA ILE A 255 -14.87 -1.19 4.00
C ILE A 255 -14.41 -2.13 5.12
N PHE A 256 -13.82 -1.60 6.20
CA PHE A 256 -13.37 -2.39 7.35
C PHE A 256 -14.52 -3.01 8.16
N ASP A 257 -15.70 -2.39 8.21
CA ASP A 257 -16.91 -2.97 8.83
C ASP A 257 -17.29 -4.34 8.24
N LYS A 258 -16.85 -4.62 7.01
CA LYS A 258 -17.12 -5.87 6.30
C LYS A 258 -15.96 -6.86 6.37
N ALA A 259 -14.85 -6.49 7.00
CA ALA A 259 -13.65 -7.32 7.08
C ALA A 259 -13.95 -8.67 7.75
N LYS A 260 -13.47 -9.76 7.14
CA LYS A 260 -13.66 -11.10 7.66
C LYS A 260 -12.48 -11.52 8.54
N GLU A 261 -12.75 -12.24 9.63
CA GLU A 261 -11.73 -12.69 10.60
C GLU A 261 -10.67 -13.60 9.96
N GLU A 262 -11.08 -14.48 9.05
CA GLU A 262 -10.18 -15.30 8.22
C GLU A 262 -9.18 -14.50 7.37
N ARG A 263 -9.38 -13.18 7.24
CA ARG A 263 -8.49 -12.27 6.50
C ARG A 263 -7.48 -11.55 7.37
N TYR A 264 -7.52 -11.70 8.70
CA TYR A 264 -6.69 -10.90 9.61
C TYR A 264 -5.18 -11.05 9.36
N LYS A 265 -4.70 -12.25 9.02
CA LYS A 265 -3.31 -12.47 8.60
C LYS A 265 -2.85 -11.63 7.39
N PHE A 266 -3.77 -11.30 6.47
CA PHE A 266 -3.49 -10.44 5.32
C PHE A 266 -3.58 -8.95 5.71
N ILE A 267 -4.42 -8.63 6.69
CA ILE A 267 -4.55 -7.28 7.22
C ILE A 267 -3.28 -6.87 7.99
N VAL A 268 -2.59 -7.83 8.63
CA VAL A 268 -1.24 -7.62 9.18
C VAL A 268 -0.29 -7.05 8.12
N GLU A 269 -0.22 -7.67 6.94
CA GLU A 269 0.62 -7.15 5.84
C GLU A 269 0.16 -5.78 5.37
N LEU A 270 -1.15 -5.57 5.30
CA LEU A 270 -1.73 -4.32 4.86
C LEU A 270 -1.37 -3.16 5.80
N PHE A 271 -1.46 -3.36 7.12
CA PHE A 271 -1.05 -2.35 8.10
C PHE A 271 0.45 -2.10 8.10
N ASN A 272 1.23 -3.14 7.84
CA ASN A 272 2.67 -3.00 7.69
C ASN A 272 3.06 -2.11 6.49
N ILE A 273 2.27 -2.12 5.42
CA ILE A 273 2.50 -1.27 4.25
C ILE A 273 1.88 0.13 4.44
N ALA A 274 0.73 0.22 5.09
CA ALA A 274 -0.05 1.44 5.24
C ALA A 274 -0.56 1.62 6.68
N GLU A 275 0.31 2.14 7.54
CA GLU A 275 0.02 2.39 8.97
C GLU A 275 -1.21 3.29 9.18
N SER A 276 -1.46 4.25 8.29
CA SER A 276 -2.60 5.16 8.40
C SER A 276 -3.96 4.43 8.40
N LEU A 277 -4.04 3.26 7.76
CA LEU A 277 -5.27 2.44 7.77
C LEU A 277 -5.65 2.00 9.18
N TRP A 278 -4.68 1.84 10.09
CA TRP A 278 -4.97 1.54 11.49
C TRP A 278 -5.80 2.66 12.11
N ASN A 279 -5.37 3.92 11.93
CA ASN A 279 -6.08 5.09 12.48
C ASN A 279 -7.46 5.30 11.84
N ASP A 280 -7.61 4.92 10.58
CA ASP A 280 -8.87 5.01 9.84
C ASP A 280 -9.81 3.83 10.05
N SER A 281 -9.38 2.78 10.74
CA SER A 281 -10.20 1.61 11.08
C SER A 281 -11.16 1.89 12.24
N PRO A 282 -12.37 1.29 12.24
CA PRO A 282 -13.33 1.47 13.33
C PRO A 282 -12.86 0.79 14.62
N ASP A 283 -13.21 1.38 15.78
CA ASP A 283 -12.77 0.90 17.10
C ASP A 283 -13.20 -0.55 17.39
N TYR A 284 -14.39 -0.95 16.94
CA TYR A 284 -14.86 -2.33 17.06
C TYR A 284 -13.94 -3.32 16.31
N PHE A 285 -13.52 -2.97 15.08
CA PHE A 285 -12.57 -3.77 14.32
C PHE A 285 -11.21 -3.81 15.03
N LYS A 286 -10.71 -2.66 15.50
CA LYS A 286 -9.45 -2.60 16.25
C LYS A 286 -9.47 -3.51 17.47
N GLY A 287 -10.57 -3.52 18.24
CA GLY A 287 -10.74 -4.41 19.39
C GLY A 287 -10.62 -5.89 19.02
N LYS A 288 -11.35 -6.34 17.99
CA LYS A 288 -11.25 -7.72 17.49
C LYS A 288 -9.86 -8.07 16.95
N PHE A 289 -9.25 -7.14 16.22
CA PHE A 289 -7.93 -7.35 15.65
C PHE A 289 -6.87 -7.46 16.75
N LYS A 290 -6.95 -6.65 17.81
CA LYS A 290 -6.11 -6.78 19.01
C LYS A 290 -6.25 -8.16 19.65
N THR A 291 -7.47 -8.66 19.83
CA THR A 291 -7.71 -10.02 20.35
C THR A 291 -7.06 -11.09 19.47
N PHE A 292 -7.19 -10.98 18.15
CA PHE A 292 -6.50 -11.89 17.22
C PHE A 292 -4.97 -11.84 17.37
N ILE A 293 -4.38 -10.64 17.42
CA ILE A 293 -2.93 -10.47 17.60
C ILE A 293 -2.46 -11.14 18.90
N LYS A 294 -3.25 -11.03 19.97
CA LYS A 294 -2.93 -11.64 21.27
C LYS A 294 -3.06 -13.17 21.25
N GLU A 295 -4.19 -13.68 20.79
CA GLU A 295 -4.61 -15.07 21.02
C GLU A 295 -4.24 -16.03 19.89
N SER A 296 -4.10 -15.55 18.65
CA SER A 296 -4.03 -16.42 17.45
C SER A 296 -2.90 -16.08 16.49
N ALA A 297 -2.35 -14.87 16.53
CA ALA A 297 -1.31 -14.46 15.58
C ALA A 297 0.05 -15.11 15.86
N THR A 298 0.80 -15.39 14.79
CA THR A 298 2.16 -15.90 14.89
C THR A 298 3.14 -14.82 15.34
N ASN A 299 4.36 -15.21 15.72
CA ASN A 299 5.39 -14.24 16.12
C ASN A 299 5.78 -13.31 14.96
N GLU A 300 5.81 -13.82 13.73
CA GLU A 300 6.06 -13.01 12.53
C GLU A 300 4.97 -11.95 12.34
N GLU A 301 3.71 -12.34 12.54
CA GLU A 301 2.57 -11.43 12.43
C GLU A 301 2.61 -10.34 13.51
N LYS A 302 2.91 -10.72 14.77
CA LYS A 302 3.11 -9.78 15.89
C LYS A 302 4.21 -8.78 15.57
N VAL A 303 5.37 -9.24 15.11
CA VAL A 303 6.51 -8.36 14.78
C VAL A 303 6.17 -7.37 13.67
N ARG A 304 5.36 -7.77 12.67
CA ARG A 304 4.95 -6.88 11.58
C ARG A 304 4.05 -5.73 12.03
N VAL A 305 3.29 -5.89 13.11
CA VAL A 305 2.37 -4.86 13.62
C VAL A 305 2.92 -4.05 14.79
N LEU A 306 4.11 -4.37 15.31
CA LEU A 306 4.75 -3.61 16.40
C LEU A 306 5.01 -2.13 16.04
N ILE A 307 5.03 -1.79 14.74
CA ILE A 307 5.12 -0.41 14.27
C ILE A 307 3.89 0.43 14.65
N LEU A 308 2.78 -0.21 15.03
CA LEU A 308 1.55 0.45 15.45
C LEU A 308 1.58 0.68 16.97
N PRO A 309 1.60 1.94 17.46
CA PRO A 309 1.82 2.25 18.87
C PRO A 309 0.83 1.59 19.85
N GLU A 310 -0.45 1.48 19.45
CA GLU A 310 -1.46 0.81 20.28
C GLU A 310 -1.19 -0.68 20.45
N LEU A 311 -0.65 -1.36 19.42
CA LEU A 311 -0.34 -2.79 19.48
C LEU A 311 1.01 -3.02 20.15
N GLU A 312 1.97 -2.10 19.97
CA GLU A 312 3.21 -2.06 20.74
C GLU A 312 2.89 -2.06 22.24
N GLU A 313 2.04 -1.14 22.72
CA GLU A 313 1.70 -1.02 24.14
C GLU A 313 0.96 -2.24 24.69
N GLU A 314 0.05 -2.84 23.93
CA GLU A 314 -0.64 -4.08 24.31
C GLU A 314 0.35 -5.25 24.45
N LEU A 315 1.19 -5.46 23.45
CA LEU A 315 2.20 -6.54 23.47
C LEU A 315 3.25 -6.31 24.57
N SER A 316 3.56 -5.05 24.88
CA SER A 316 4.42 -4.68 26.01
C SER A 316 3.87 -5.14 27.35
N LYS A 317 2.55 -4.98 27.58
CA LYS A 317 1.89 -5.39 28.83
C LYS A 317 1.89 -6.91 29.00
N ASP A 318 1.88 -7.63 27.89
CA ASP A 318 1.85 -9.09 27.86
C ASP A 318 3.25 -9.73 27.85
N LEU A 319 4.36 -8.97 27.93
CA LEU A 319 5.74 -9.48 27.85
C LEU A 319 6.02 -10.62 28.83
N GLU A 320 5.53 -10.51 30.07
CA GLU A 320 5.63 -11.58 31.07
C GLU A 320 5.01 -12.88 30.56
N SER A 321 3.77 -12.81 30.06
CA SER A 321 3.05 -13.97 29.53
C SER A 321 3.73 -14.56 28.29
N LEU A 322 4.30 -13.71 27.42
CA LEU A 322 5.02 -14.13 26.22
C LEU A 322 6.33 -14.84 26.57
N SER A 323 6.97 -14.49 27.68
CA SER A 323 8.24 -15.08 28.13
C SER A 323 8.11 -16.45 28.82
N VAL A 324 6.87 -16.93 29.07
CA VAL A 324 6.60 -18.24 29.69
C VAL A 324 7.06 -19.39 28.79
N ASP A 325 6.72 -19.34 27.50
CA ASP A 325 7.24 -20.29 26.50
C ASP A 325 8.58 -19.78 25.95
N LYS A 326 9.68 -20.24 26.56
CA LYS A 326 11.04 -19.79 26.24
C LYS A 326 11.44 -20.02 24.78
N GLU A 327 10.95 -21.06 24.12
CA GLU A 327 11.30 -21.34 22.72
C GLU A 327 10.54 -20.40 21.78
N GLN A 328 9.24 -20.20 22.00
CA GLN A 328 8.48 -19.22 21.22
C GLN A 328 8.99 -17.80 21.47
N TYR A 329 9.33 -17.46 22.71
CA TYR A 329 9.90 -16.16 23.03
C TYR A 329 11.26 -15.95 22.35
N LYS A 330 12.16 -16.94 22.42
CA LYS A 330 13.45 -16.90 21.70
C LYS A 330 13.26 -16.72 20.20
N HIS A 331 12.27 -17.42 19.60
CA HIS A 331 11.94 -17.23 18.19
C HIS A 331 11.48 -15.79 17.90
N LEU A 332 10.57 -15.23 18.72
CA LEU A 332 10.16 -13.83 18.61
C LEU A 332 11.35 -12.87 18.65
N ILE A 333 12.27 -13.04 19.61
CA ILE A 333 13.46 -12.21 19.73
C ILE A 333 14.35 -12.33 18.49
N SER A 334 14.57 -13.55 17.98
CA SER A 334 15.36 -13.75 16.76
C SER A 334 14.78 -13.02 15.54
N LEU A 335 13.45 -12.95 15.42
CA LEU A 335 12.77 -12.17 14.37
C LEU A 335 13.00 -10.67 14.54
N ILE A 336 13.00 -10.16 15.78
CA ILE A 336 13.27 -8.74 16.09
C ILE A 336 14.72 -8.37 15.77
N VAL A 337 15.67 -9.22 16.18
CA VAL A 337 17.11 -9.02 15.91
C VAL A 337 17.40 -9.04 14.41
N GLY A 338 16.66 -9.86 13.64
CA GLY A 338 16.77 -9.92 12.18
C GLY A 338 16.12 -8.74 11.42
N LEU A 339 15.52 -7.77 12.11
CA LEU A 339 14.94 -6.60 11.47
C LEU A 339 16.00 -5.65 10.91
N ASN A 340 15.64 -4.90 9.88
CA ASN A 340 16.49 -3.81 9.38
C ASN A 340 16.51 -2.61 10.35
N THR A 341 17.53 -1.75 10.20
CA THR A 341 17.79 -0.62 11.10
C THR A 341 16.61 0.36 11.19
N ASP A 342 15.89 0.61 10.08
CA ASP A 342 14.76 1.53 10.07
C ASP A 342 13.58 1.01 10.88
N ARG A 343 13.31 -0.29 10.81
CA ARG A 343 12.28 -0.92 11.65
C ARG A 343 12.67 -0.93 13.11
N ILE A 344 13.92 -1.28 13.42
CA ILE A 344 14.44 -1.25 14.81
C ILE A 344 14.22 0.12 15.44
N LYS A 345 14.51 1.21 14.71
CA LYS A 345 14.27 2.58 15.17
C LYS A 345 12.79 2.87 15.48
N ARG A 346 11.86 2.34 14.67
CA ARG A 346 10.42 2.56 14.87
C ARG A 346 9.86 1.87 16.11
N ILE A 347 10.47 0.75 16.52
CA ILE A 347 10.04 -0.04 17.68
C ILE A 347 11.06 0.02 18.84
N GLU A 348 11.89 1.07 18.88
CA GLU A 348 12.99 1.19 19.83
C GLU A 348 12.50 1.13 21.29
N LYS A 349 11.32 1.70 21.57
CA LYS A 349 10.71 1.68 22.90
C LYS A 349 10.37 0.24 23.32
N PHE A 350 9.74 -0.54 22.45
CA PHE A 350 9.49 -1.96 22.69
C PHE A 350 10.78 -2.77 22.88
N ILE A 351 11.79 -2.53 22.06
CA ILE A 351 13.10 -3.21 22.18
C ILE A 351 13.72 -2.93 23.56
N LYS A 352 13.71 -1.67 24.01
CA LYS A 352 14.21 -1.31 25.34
C LYS A 352 13.48 -2.04 26.45
N GLN A 353 12.15 -2.20 26.34
CA GLN A 353 11.36 -2.94 27.33
C GLN A 353 11.70 -4.44 27.34
N ILE A 354 11.87 -5.05 26.15
CA ILE A 354 12.34 -6.45 26.04
C ILE A 354 13.69 -6.62 26.70
N ILE A 355 14.64 -5.73 26.42
CA ILE A 355 15.99 -5.80 26.99
C ILE A 355 15.92 -5.75 28.52
N ARG A 356 15.17 -4.80 29.08
CA ARG A 356 15.02 -4.67 30.53
C ARG A 356 14.34 -5.89 31.15
N HIS A 357 13.23 -6.34 30.58
CA HIS A 357 12.53 -7.56 31.01
C HIS A 357 13.44 -8.79 31.01
N ASN A 358 14.24 -8.97 29.95
CA ASN A 358 15.17 -10.08 29.83
C ASN A 358 16.30 -10.03 30.85
N ILE A 359 16.85 -8.83 31.10
CA ILE A 359 17.86 -8.61 32.14
C ILE A 359 17.27 -8.93 33.51
N ASP A 360 16.07 -8.44 33.80
CA ASP A 360 15.41 -8.67 35.09
C ASP A 360 15.13 -10.17 35.31
N LEU A 361 14.61 -10.88 34.30
CA LEU A 361 14.42 -12.34 34.37
C LEU A 361 15.73 -13.10 34.61
N TYR A 362 16.82 -12.67 33.98
CA TYR A 362 18.14 -13.25 34.22
C TYR A 362 18.61 -12.97 35.65
N CYS A 363 18.58 -11.71 36.09
CA CYS A 363 19.06 -11.31 37.41
C CYS A 363 18.18 -11.85 38.55
N GLN A 364 16.89 -12.08 38.35
CA GLN A 364 15.98 -12.66 39.35
C GLN A 364 15.96 -14.20 39.38
N SER A 365 16.98 -14.85 38.81
CA SER A 365 17.07 -16.32 38.78
C SER A 365 17.14 -16.93 40.19
N ASN A 366 16.26 -17.90 40.48
CA ASN A 366 16.16 -18.53 41.80
C ASN A 366 17.10 -19.71 42.04
N SER A 367 17.82 -20.18 41.01
CA SER A 367 18.81 -21.25 41.13
C SER A 367 19.94 -21.10 40.11
N TRP A 368 21.07 -21.77 40.34
CA TRP A 368 22.20 -21.74 39.39
C TRP A 368 21.83 -22.26 37.99
N GLU A 369 21.02 -23.32 37.92
CA GLU A 369 20.57 -23.85 36.64
C GLU A 369 19.56 -22.91 35.98
N GLN A 370 18.69 -22.26 36.75
CA GLN A 370 17.81 -21.22 36.21
C GLN A 370 18.61 -20.04 35.65
N GLY A 371 19.67 -19.61 36.35
CA GLY A 371 20.58 -18.55 35.88
C GLY A 371 21.19 -18.88 34.52
N LYS A 372 21.68 -20.10 34.33
CA LYS A 372 22.20 -20.57 33.03
C LYS A 372 21.13 -20.62 31.95
N ILE A 373 19.93 -21.12 32.27
CA ILE A 373 18.84 -21.18 31.29
C ILE A 373 18.43 -19.75 30.91
N ASN A 374 18.22 -18.86 31.87
CA ASN A 374 17.82 -17.47 31.61
C ASN A 374 18.90 -16.71 30.83
N ALA A 375 20.18 -16.89 31.14
CA ALA A 375 21.29 -16.39 30.34
C ALA A 375 21.18 -16.80 28.86
N LYS A 376 20.99 -18.11 28.61
CA LYS A 376 20.91 -18.68 27.26
C LYS A 376 19.68 -18.19 26.48
N TYR A 377 18.54 -18.03 27.14
CA TYR A 377 17.27 -17.72 26.46
C TYR A 377 16.91 -16.24 26.42
N PHE A 378 17.39 -15.44 27.36
CA PHE A 378 17.00 -14.03 27.49
C PHE A 378 18.14 -13.06 27.21
N ILE A 379 19.40 -13.40 27.52
CA ILE A 379 20.54 -12.48 27.31
C ILE A 379 21.26 -12.74 25.99
N VAL A 380 21.69 -13.98 25.73
CA VAL A 380 22.44 -14.32 24.51
C VAL A 380 21.75 -13.85 23.22
N PRO A 381 20.42 -14.00 23.04
CA PRO A 381 19.77 -13.57 21.80
C PRO A 381 19.73 -12.06 21.56
N ILE A 382 19.91 -11.23 22.60
CA ILE A 382 19.76 -9.77 22.50
C ILE A 382 21.10 -9.01 22.53
N ILE A 383 22.25 -9.69 22.61
CA ILE A 383 23.58 -9.06 22.76
C ILE A 383 23.79 -7.94 21.74
N ASN A 384 23.47 -8.20 20.46
CA ASN A 384 23.67 -7.24 19.36
C ASN A 384 22.68 -6.06 19.36
N LEU A 385 21.71 -6.06 20.28
CA LEU A 385 20.76 -4.96 20.46
C LEU A 385 21.09 -4.09 21.68
N LEU A 386 22.03 -4.53 22.53
CA LEU A 386 22.37 -3.84 23.77
C LEU A 386 23.06 -2.51 23.47
N LYS A 387 22.68 -1.48 24.24
CA LYS A 387 23.36 -0.19 24.27
C LYS A 387 24.14 -0.06 25.59
N GLU A 388 24.98 0.98 25.68
CA GLU A 388 25.77 1.28 26.88
C GLU A 388 24.93 1.26 28.16
N ASP A 389 23.80 1.96 28.17
CA ASP A 389 22.86 2.00 29.30
C ASP A 389 22.31 0.63 29.71
N ASP A 390 22.20 -0.32 28.76
CA ASP A 390 21.67 -1.65 29.00
C ASP A 390 22.72 -2.58 29.60
N ILE A 391 23.97 -2.46 29.14
CA ILE A 391 25.13 -3.16 29.73
C ILE A 391 25.33 -2.68 31.17
N ASN A 392 25.34 -1.37 31.38
CA ASN A 392 25.48 -0.78 32.72
C ASN A 392 24.40 -1.31 33.66
N TYR A 393 23.14 -1.32 33.22
CA TYR A 393 22.03 -1.87 34.01
C TYR A 393 22.17 -3.37 34.29
N LEU A 394 22.55 -4.17 33.29
CA LEU A 394 22.77 -5.61 33.46
C LEU A 394 23.81 -5.87 34.55
N LEU A 395 24.95 -5.19 34.49
CA LEU A 395 26.05 -5.35 35.45
C LEU A 395 25.62 -4.91 36.84
N GLU A 396 24.91 -3.80 36.97
CA GLU A 396 24.36 -3.31 38.23
C GLU A 396 23.35 -4.28 38.85
N GLN A 397 22.36 -4.74 38.08
CA GLN A 397 21.34 -5.69 38.56
C GLN A 397 21.96 -7.05 38.91
N ALA A 398 22.93 -7.51 38.12
CA ALA A 398 23.67 -8.73 38.42
C ALA A 398 24.41 -8.61 39.76
N VAL A 399 24.98 -7.44 40.10
CA VAL A 399 25.56 -7.17 41.42
C VAL A 399 24.48 -7.20 42.52
N ILE A 400 23.35 -6.51 42.31
CA ILE A 400 22.27 -6.34 43.30
C ILE A 400 21.62 -7.67 43.70
N GLN A 401 21.46 -8.64 42.80
CA GLN A 401 20.90 -9.97 43.13
C GLN A 401 21.53 -10.59 44.40
N GLN A 402 22.79 -10.27 44.68
CA GLN A 402 23.51 -10.78 45.83
C GLN A 402 23.13 -10.15 47.18
N GLU A 403 22.56 -8.94 47.19
CA GLU A 403 22.11 -8.32 48.45
C GLU A 403 20.85 -9.00 48.97
N ASP A 404 20.01 -9.51 48.07
CA ASP A 404 18.74 -10.14 48.41
C ASP A 404 18.85 -11.65 48.72
N ASN A 405 19.93 -12.34 48.30
CA ASN A 405 20.08 -13.80 48.41
C ASN A 405 21.37 -14.28 49.09
N ARG A 406 21.28 -15.35 49.92
CA ARG A 406 22.44 -15.98 50.60
C ARG A 406 23.48 -16.61 49.66
N HIS A 407 23.12 -16.87 48.41
CA HIS A 407 23.97 -17.47 47.38
C HIS A 407 23.77 -16.72 46.06
N ASP A 408 24.85 -16.42 45.33
CA ASP A 408 24.76 -15.82 43.99
C ASP A 408 24.36 -16.90 42.97
N GLN A 409 23.15 -16.78 42.42
CA GLN A 409 22.61 -17.72 41.44
C GLN A 409 23.21 -17.54 40.03
N LEU A 410 23.88 -16.43 39.75
CA LEU A 410 24.56 -16.15 38.49
C LEU A 410 26.02 -16.61 38.47
N SER A 411 26.58 -17.03 39.61
CA SER A 411 27.97 -17.50 39.76
C SER A 411 28.44 -18.61 38.79
N ARG A 412 27.51 -19.29 38.11
CA ARG A 412 27.80 -20.29 37.06
C ARG A 412 27.56 -19.78 35.63
N THR A 413 27.47 -18.47 35.43
CA THR A 413 27.19 -17.83 34.13
C THR A 413 28.34 -16.96 33.64
N THR A 414 29.54 -17.15 34.19
CA THR A 414 30.76 -16.43 33.79
C THR A 414 31.05 -16.55 32.30
N ASP A 415 30.85 -17.72 31.70
CA ASP A 415 31.05 -17.93 30.26
C ASP A 415 30.16 -16.99 29.41
N LEU A 416 28.93 -16.71 29.89
CA LEU A 416 28.03 -15.72 29.27
C LEU A 416 28.57 -14.31 29.47
N MET A 417 29.04 -13.95 30.67
CA MET A 417 29.63 -12.62 30.90
C MET A 417 30.88 -12.37 30.05
N ILE A 418 31.71 -13.39 29.85
CA ILE A 418 32.87 -13.34 28.94
C ILE A 418 32.41 -13.10 27.51
N ASN A 419 31.45 -13.90 27.03
CA ASN A 419 30.89 -13.73 25.70
C ASN A 419 30.25 -12.34 25.50
N LEU A 420 29.52 -11.85 26.51
CA LEU A 420 28.91 -10.53 26.50
C LEU A 420 29.99 -9.44 26.42
N PHE A 421 31.07 -9.54 27.19
CA PHE A 421 32.19 -8.60 27.13
C PHE A 421 32.85 -8.61 25.74
N ASP A 422 33.20 -9.79 25.23
CA ASP A 422 33.89 -9.95 23.96
C ASP A 422 33.09 -9.39 22.77
N GLU A 423 31.78 -9.61 22.74
CA GLU A 423 30.90 -9.15 21.66
C GLU A 423 30.57 -7.64 21.74
N THR A 424 30.65 -7.01 22.93
CA THR A 424 30.16 -5.63 23.11
C THR A 424 31.24 -4.59 23.32
N ILE A 425 32.39 -4.92 23.92
CA ILE A 425 33.35 -3.91 24.39
C ILE A 425 34.00 -3.11 23.26
N ASN A 426 34.14 -3.70 22.07
CA ASN A 426 34.72 -3.02 20.90
C ASN A 426 33.77 -1.95 20.34
N GLU A 427 32.45 -2.20 20.37
CA GLU A 427 31.44 -1.25 19.90
C GLU A 427 31.02 -0.26 20.99
N LEU A 428 31.16 -0.64 22.27
CA LEU A 428 30.72 0.11 23.44
C LEU A 428 31.87 0.29 24.46
N PRO A 429 32.95 0.99 24.10
CA PRO A 429 34.17 1.09 24.90
C PRO A 429 33.95 1.79 26.25
N ASP A 430 32.98 2.70 26.33
CA ASP A 430 32.67 3.47 27.54
C ASP A 430 32.15 2.57 28.70
N THR A 431 31.69 1.36 28.38
CA THR A 431 31.24 0.38 29.38
C THR A 431 32.38 -0.23 30.21
N ILE A 432 33.65 -0.02 29.84
CA ILE A 432 34.81 -0.66 30.50
C ILE A 432 34.84 -0.42 32.02
N LYS A 433 34.47 0.80 32.46
CA LYS A 433 34.43 1.15 33.89
C LYS A 433 33.36 0.37 34.64
N SER A 434 32.23 0.10 33.98
CA SER A 434 31.15 -0.70 34.56
C SER A 434 31.57 -2.16 34.72
N TRP A 435 32.32 -2.70 33.75
CA TRP A 435 32.91 -4.04 33.83
C TRP A 435 33.94 -4.17 34.96
N GLU A 436 34.82 -3.19 35.14
CA GLU A 436 35.76 -3.13 36.27
C GLU A 436 35.03 -3.12 37.62
N ASN A 437 34.00 -2.28 37.74
CA ASN A 437 33.20 -2.19 38.96
C ASN A 437 32.46 -3.51 39.26
N PHE A 438 31.94 -4.17 38.22
CA PHE A 438 31.34 -5.49 38.34
C PHE A 438 32.34 -6.51 38.90
N ILE A 439 33.55 -6.63 38.30
CA ILE A 439 34.58 -7.55 38.79
C ILE A 439 34.97 -7.23 40.24
N ALA A 440 35.24 -5.96 40.54
CA ALA A 440 35.64 -5.53 41.88
C ALA A 440 34.63 -5.97 42.96
N LYS A 441 33.32 -5.86 42.66
CA LYS A 441 32.24 -6.26 43.57
C LYS A 441 32.04 -7.79 43.62
N LYS A 442 32.36 -8.52 42.55
CA LYS A 442 32.13 -9.98 42.44
C LYS A 442 33.33 -10.85 42.82
N ARG A 443 34.54 -10.28 42.91
CA ARG A 443 35.83 -10.98 43.15
C ARG A 443 35.83 -11.97 44.31
N TYR A 444 35.05 -11.69 45.36
CA TYR A 444 35.05 -12.47 46.61
C TYR A 444 33.89 -13.49 46.73
N LYS A 445 33.13 -13.72 45.64
CA LYS A 445 31.82 -14.41 45.72
C LYS A 445 31.72 -15.71 44.91
N ASN A 446 32.82 -16.47 44.78
CA ASN A 446 32.86 -17.83 44.23
C ASN A 446 32.30 -18.00 42.79
N TRP A 447 32.44 -16.99 41.94
CA TRP A 447 32.18 -17.15 40.50
C TRP A 447 33.24 -18.05 39.88
N LYS A 448 32.81 -19.07 39.13
CA LYS A 448 33.76 -19.93 38.41
C LYS A 448 34.43 -19.13 37.30
N ASN A 449 35.74 -19.32 37.08
CA ASN A 449 36.48 -18.72 35.96
C ASN A 449 36.41 -17.17 35.86
N LEU A 450 36.14 -16.47 36.97
CA LEU A 450 36.08 -15.00 36.96
C LEU A 450 37.45 -14.36 36.61
N GLU A 451 38.55 -15.08 36.88
CA GLU A 451 39.92 -14.67 36.54
C GLU A 451 40.12 -14.45 35.03
N GLU A 452 39.43 -15.22 34.18
CA GLU A 452 39.52 -15.06 32.72
C GLU A 452 38.90 -13.74 32.26
N LEU A 453 37.73 -13.39 32.81
CA LEU A 453 37.08 -12.11 32.54
C LEU A 453 37.92 -10.93 33.07
N ASP A 454 38.50 -11.06 34.27
CA ASP A 454 39.42 -10.08 34.86
C ASP A 454 40.65 -9.85 33.96
N GLN A 455 41.25 -10.94 33.45
CA GLN A 455 42.36 -10.87 32.49
C GLN A 455 41.95 -10.18 31.19
N LYS A 456 40.77 -10.48 30.63
CA LYS A 456 40.26 -9.82 29.40
C LYS A 456 40.07 -8.32 29.59
N ILE A 457 39.51 -7.90 30.74
CA ILE A 457 39.33 -6.48 31.09
C ILE A 457 40.71 -5.79 31.26
N ALA A 458 41.66 -6.42 31.94
CA ALA A 458 43.02 -5.88 32.09
C ALA A 458 43.77 -5.80 30.75
N ASN A 459 43.59 -6.78 29.88
CA ASN A 459 44.21 -6.83 28.56
C ASN A 459 43.63 -5.79 27.59
N TYR A 460 42.36 -5.37 27.78
CA TYR A 460 41.76 -4.31 26.96
C TYR A 460 42.60 -3.02 26.99
N TYR A 461 43.13 -2.63 28.16
CA TYR A 461 44.04 -1.48 28.28
C TYR A 461 45.45 -1.73 27.76
N SER A 462 45.84 -3.01 27.66
CA SER A 462 47.18 -3.44 27.24
C SER A 462 47.27 -3.68 25.72
N SER A 463 46.14 -3.73 25.04
CA SER A 463 46.04 -3.85 23.59
C SER A 463 46.31 -2.49 22.97
N PRO A 464 47.44 -2.31 22.23
CA PRO A 464 47.70 -1.07 21.55
C PRO A 464 46.68 -0.93 20.42
N PHE A 465 45.90 0.15 20.43
CA PHE A 465 45.13 0.60 19.26
C PHE A 465 46.02 0.74 18.03
#